data_AF-A0A516SB28-F1
#
_entry.id   AF-A0A516SB28-F1
#
_cell.length_a   1.000
_cell.length_b   1.000
_cell.length_c   1.000
_cell.angle_alpha   90.00
_cell.angle_beta   90.00
_cell.angle_gamma   90.00
#
_symmetry.space_group_name_H-M   'P 1'
#
loop_
_entity.id
_entity.type
_entity.pdbx_description
1 polymer ?
#
loop_
_entity_poly.entity_id
_entity_poly.type
_entity_poly.pdbx_seq_one_letter_code
_entity_poly.pdbx_strand_id
1 'polypeptide(L)'
;MARSEGALARLLEQELVAAINDETVIRAKSAFLSSYHNAITDAHSLAGMVANSAQLGDWRIGFYNRDRLEAVSTADVIRVAKAYLRSANRVSGRFIPTERSEVVEIPATPAVAELLKDYRGRDQGATAGEKFEPSVANIAARTITGQLPNGLKYALLPRKLRGGKVYAKLNVRFGDETSLFGMEAIADMLDSQLGTATRRRDKVAIAAEMSRLRTGITLDAGSQGVTARINTERAQLAPSLALLAEMLREPRFSQQEFDVAINRMRESIDASLTTSDPDQLAARALDQYFGGSWPRGDIRHYSTPAELKQDIARLDLASMQRFYTDFYGVGEGELILVGDFDVEQTRTALNRLFGDWRTPAPYRFAAEPYTELAPRYFRIQTADRANATYLARTNLPVGLLHPDRLAIQAAVRLLGDGDKSRLFQRIRTQEGLSYGISSGARFGRQDAWGSWRVSASYAPQNRERVESLIREEIDRARREGFRQDELDDLKAGWLQQLQASLAGESRQIDLLQNLVRHDEPLSRAEQEIANLQKLTLADVNLALRTYLDPARLSIAVAGNFDGKKPAE
;
A
#
# COMPACT_ATOMS: atom_id res chain seq x y z
N MET A 1 21.67 -19.55 -17.47
CA MET A 1 21.49 -20.48 -16.34
C MET A 1 22.81 -20.87 -15.67
N ALA A 2 23.77 -21.54 -16.33
CA ALA A 2 25.09 -21.82 -15.71
C ALA A 2 25.86 -20.56 -15.25
N ARG A 3 25.70 -19.43 -15.98
CA ARG A 3 26.24 -18.12 -15.55
C ARG A 3 25.54 -17.56 -14.30
N SER A 4 24.24 -17.81 -14.14
CA SER A 4 23.43 -17.34 -13.01
C SER A 4 23.74 -18.12 -11.74
N GLU A 5 23.88 -19.44 -11.87
CA GLU A 5 24.32 -20.34 -10.79
C GLU A 5 25.75 -20.01 -10.34
N GLY A 6 26.66 -19.80 -11.30
CA GLY A 6 28.04 -19.39 -11.01
C GLY A 6 28.15 -18.00 -10.36
N ALA A 7 27.31 -17.04 -10.77
CA ALA A 7 27.27 -15.71 -10.17
C ALA A 7 26.70 -15.75 -8.74
N LEU A 8 25.63 -16.50 -8.50
CA LEU A 8 25.04 -16.66 -7.17
C LEU A 8 25.98 -17.39 -6.21
N ALA A 9 26.64 -18.45 -6.68
CA ALA A 9 27.65 -19.15 -5.90
C ALA A 9 28.83 -18.23 -5.55
N ARG A 10 29.33 -17.44 -6.52
CA ARG A 10 30.38 -16.45 -6.26
C ARG A 10 29.95 -15.43 -5.20
N LEU A 11 28.75 -14.87 -5.35
CA LEU A 11 28.22 -13.89 -4.40
C LEU A 11 28.14 -14.49 -2.99
N LEU A 12 27.53 -15.67 -2.83
CA LEU A 12 27.30 -16.29 -1.52
C LEU A 12 28.57 -16.83 -0.86
N GLU A 13 29.52 -17.35 -1.66
CA GLU A 13 30.70 -18.06 -1.13
C GLU A 13 31.95 -17.19 -1.04
N GLN A 14 32.08 -16.17 -1.90
CA GLN A 14 33.30 -15.38 -2.03
C GLN A 14 33.11 -13.93 -1.59
N GLU A 15 31.94 -13.35 -1.84
CA GLU A 15 31.71 -11.91 -1.67
C GLU A 15 30.90 -11.59 -0.40
N LEU A 16 29.92 -12.43 -0.04
CA LEU A 16 28.95 -12.13 1.02
C LEU A 16 29.61 -11.96 2.38
N VAL A 17 30.49 -12.88 2.79
CA VAL A 17 31.17 -12.79 4.10
C VAL A 17 32.05 -11.54 4.19
N ALA A 18 32.67 -11.14 3.07
CA ALA A 18 33.48 -9.93 2.99
C ALA A 18 32.63 -8.64 3.00
N ALA A 19 31.38 -8.72 2.56
CA ALA A 19 30.43 -7.59 2.55
C ALA A 19 29.72 -7.38 3.90
N ILE A 20 29.79 -8.33 4.84
CA ILE A 20 29.21 -8.19 6.18
C ILE A 20 30.07 -7.26 7.02
N ASN A 21 29.47 -6.20 7.52
CA ASN A 21 30.11 -5.19 8.37
C ASN A 21 29.11 -4.64 9.38
N ASP A 22 29.59 -3.83 10.33
CA ASP A 22 28.76 -3.28 11.40
C ASP A 22 27.56 -2.51 10.85
N GLU A 23 27.74 -1.78 9.77
CA GLU A 23 26.70 -0.98 9.15
C GLU A 23 25.54 -1.83 8.63
N THR A 24 25.84 -2.91 7.89
CA THR A 24 24.81 -3.82 7.33
C THR A 24 24.10 -4.61 8.43
N VAL A 25 24.82 -5.01 9.48
CA VAL A 25 24.25 -5.76 10.61
C VAL A 25 23.38 -4.86 11.48
N ILE A 26 23.81 -3.64 11.80
CA ILE A 26 23.01 -2.66 12.55
C ILE A 26 21.72 -2.34 11.79
N ARG A 27 21.81 -2.14 10.47
CA ARG A 27 20.65 -1.86 9.62
C ARG A 27 19.64 -3.00 9.64
N ALA A 28 20.09 -4.24 9.48
CA ALA A 28 19.22 -5.42 9.52
C ALA A 28 18.58 -5.61 10.90
N LYS A 29 19.37 -5.51 11.99
CA LYS A 29 18.87 -5.58 13.37
C LYS A 29 17.79 -4.53 13.63
N SER A 30 18.05 -3.29 13.21
CA SER A 30 17.13 -2.18 13.43
C SER A 30 15.79 -2.39 12.71
N ALA A 31 15.80 -2.94 11.50
CA ALA A 31 14.58 -3.29 10.78
C ALA A 31 13.76 -4.36 11.51
N PHE A 32 14.42 -5.44 11.97
CA PHE A 32 13.74 -6.50 12.72
C PHE A 32 13.21 -6.02 14.08
N LEU A 33 13.98 -5.21 14.82
CA LEU A 33 13.55 -4.65 16.11
C LEU A 33 12.42 -3.64 15.95
N SER A 34 12.43 -2.85 14.88
CA SER A 34 11.32 -1.94 14.56
C SER A 34 10.04 -2.72 14.25
N SER A 35 10.15 -3.79 13.46
CA SER A 35 9.02 -4.68 13.15
C SER A 35 8.44 -5.33 14.42
N TYR A 36 9.31 -5.83 15.29
CA TYR A 36 8.91 -6.37 16.59
C TYR A 36 8.21 -5.33 17.47
N HIS A 37 8.78 -4.12 17.58
CA HIS A 37 8.21 -3.04 18.38
C HIS A 37 6.81 -2.63 17.88
N ASN A 38 6.61 -2.57 16.55
CA ASN A 38 5.30 -2.35 15.96
C ASN A 38 4.34 -3.50 16.31
N ALA A 39 4.81 -4.75 16.24
CA ALA A 39 3.97 -5.90 16.55
C ALA A 39 3.49 -5.90 18.01
N ILE A 40 4.33 -5.56 19.00
CA ILE A 40 3.92 -5.59 20.42
C ILE A 40 3.06 -4.40 20.85
N THR A 41 3.05 -3.32 20.06
CA THR A 41 2.29 -2.09 20.38
C THR A 41 0.90 -2.08 19.73
N ASP A 42 0.66 -2.92 18.72
CA ASP A 42 -0.65 -3.20 18.15
C ASP A 42 -1.24 -4.52 18.69
N ALA A 43 -2.49 -4.50 19.13
CA ALA A 43 -3.11 -5.67 19.77
C ALA A 43 -3.29 -6.85 18.81
N HIS A 44 -3.60 -6.57 17.53
CA HIS A 44 -3.79 -7.61 16.52
C HIS A 44 -2.47 -8.27 16.14
N SER A 45 -1.45 -7.46 15.86
CA SER A 45 -0.10 -7.91 15.53
C SER A 45 0.54 -8.66 16.70
N LEU A 46 0.30 -8.22 17.94
CA LEU A 46 0.76 -8.92 19.13
C LEU A 46 0.12 -10.31 19.24
N ALA A 47 -1.20 -10.41 19.00
CA ALA A 47 -1.90 -11.69 18.98
C ALA A 47 -1.34 -12.62 17.90
N GLY A 48 -1.06 -12.09 16.69
CA GLY A 48 -0.42 -12.85 15.61
C GLY A 48 0.98 -13.34 15.97
N MET A 49 1.82 -12.47 16.56
CA MET A 49 3.16 -12.83 17.02
C MET A 49 3.12 -13.92 18.09
N VAL A 50 2.22 -13.80 19.06
CA VAL A 50 2.02 -14.77 20.14
C VAL A 50 1.54 -16.11 19.58
N ALA A 51 0.56 -16.11 18.67
CA ALA A 51 0.03 -17.31 18.05
C ALA A 51 1.09 -18.04 17.21
N ASN A 52 1.86 -17.33 16.40
CA ASN A 52 2.95 -17.90 15.61
C ASN A 52 4.06 -18.47 16.52
N SER A 53 4.37 -17.79 17.62
CA SER A 53 5.34 -18.27 18.61
C SER A 53 4.84 -19.54 19.31
N ALA A 54 3.55 -19.59 19.65
CA ALA A 54 2.94 -20.78 20.26
C ALA A 54 2.99 -22.00 19.34
N GLN A 55 2.85 -21.83 18.02
CA GLN A 55 3.01 -22.92 17.05
C GLN A 55 4.44 -23.50 17.04
N LEU A 56 5.44 -22.70 17.37
CA LEU A 56 6.82 -23.16 17.51
C LEU A 56 7.05 -23.93 18.82
N GLY A 57 6.07 -23.97 19.73
CA GLY A 57 6.10 -24.77 20.95
C GLY A 57 5.89 -23.95 22.24
N ASP A 58 6.08 -22.62 22.22
CA ASP A 58 5.81 -21.75 23.37
C ASP A 58 5.71 -20.27 22.95
N TRP A 59 4.67 -19.58 23.42
CA TRP A 59 4.41 -18.19 23.07
C TRP A 59 5.53 -17.22 23.47
N ARG A 60 6.35 -17.57 24.47
CA ARG A 60 7.47 -16.74 24.94
C ARG A 60 8.62 -16.65 23.93
N ILE A 61 8.67 -17.55 22.94
CA ILE A 61 9.68 -17.55 21.88
C ILE A 61 9.78 -16.19 21.19
N GLY A 62 8.65 -15.53 20.92
CA GLY A 62 8.65 -14.22 20.26
C GLY A 62 9.45 -13.17 21.03
N PHE A 63 9.36 -13.18 22.36
CA PHE A 63 10.09 -12.25 23.24
C PHE A 63 11.55 -12.65 23.41
N TYR A 64 11.81 -13.94 23.57
CA TYR A 64 13.17 -14.50 23.65
C TYR A 64 14.00 -14.20 22.39
N ASN A 65 13.40 -14.35 21.20
CA ASN A 65 14.09 -14.06 19.94
C ASN A 65 14.46 -12.58 19.78
N ARG A 66 13.63 -11.66 20.31
CA ARG A 66 13.99 -10.23 20.35
C ARG A 66 15.22 -9.99 21.21
N ASP A 67 15.26 -10.54 22.43
CA ASP A 67 16.41 -10.36 23.33
C ASP A 67 17.70 -10.91 22.70
N ARG A 68 17.61 -12.07 22.03
CA ARG A 68 18.74 -12.62 21.27
C ARG A 68 19.15 -11.74 20.11
N LEU A 69 18.19 -11.22 19.35
CA LEU A 69 18.46 -10.32 18.23
C LEU A 69 19.18 -9.05 18.68
N GLU A 70 18.79 -8.45 19.81
CA GLU A 70 19.49 -7.29 20.39
C GLU A 70 20.96 -7.61 20.69
N ALA A 71 21.24 -8.83 21.16
CA ALA A 71 22.59 -9.29 21.51
C ALA A 71 23.46 -9.69 20.30
N VAL A 72 22.90 -9.84 19.08
CA VAL A 72 23.67 -10.25 17.90
C VAL A 72 24.75 -9.23 17.56
N SER A 73 26.00 -9.66 17.46
CA SER A 73 27.12 -8.86 16.98
C SER A 73 27.43 -9.12 15.50
N THR A 74 28.18 -8.23 14.86
CA THR A 74 28.71 -8.47 13.50
C THR A 74 29.59 -9.71 13.45
N ALA A 75 30.38 -9.95 14.51
CA ALA A 75 31.19 -11.15 14.65
C ALA A 75 30.32 -12.41 14.68
N ASP A 76 29.15 -12.39 15.31
CA ASP A 76 28.20 -13.51 15.29
C ASP A 76 27.66 -13.79 13.89
N VAL A 77 27.29 -12.74 13.16
CA VAL A 77 26.77 -12.87 11.79
C VAL A 77 27.86 -13.44 10.86
N ILE A 78 29.09 -12.92 10.95
CA ILE A 78 30.23 -13.44 10.19
C ILE A 78 30.52 -14.89 10.57
N ARG A 79 30.50 -15.23 11.87
CA ARG A 79 30.73 -16.59 12.36
C ARG A 79 29.68 -17.56 11.84
N VAL A 80 28.40 -17.20 11.90
CA VAL A 80 27.28 -18.01 11.38
C VAL A 80 27.37 -18.15 9.87
N ALA A 81 27.61 -17.07 9.13
CA ALA A 81 27.79 -17.11 7.68
C ALA A 81 28.94 -18.06 7.30
N LYS A 82 30.10 -17.94 7.96
CA LYS A 82 31.23 -18.86 7.76
C LYS A 82 30.90 -20.30 8.15
N ALA A 83 30.10 -20.53 9.19
CA ALA A 83 29.78 -21.87 9.66
C ALA A 83 28.86 -22.61 8.67
N TYR A 84 27.84 -21.93 8.14
CA TYR A 84 26.78 -22.57 7.36
C TYR A 84 26.90 -22.39 5.85
N LEU A 85 27.45 -21.28 5.35
CA LEU A 85 27.63 -21.03 3.92
C LEU A 85 28.95 -21.64 3.41
N ARG A 86 29.08 -22.95 3.60
CA ARG A 86 30.21 -23.74 3.10
C ARG A 86 29.89 -24.23 1.70
N SER A 87 30.77 -23.98 0.74
CA SER A 87 30.64 -24.49 -0.63
C SER A 87 30.49 -26.02 -0.66
N ALA A 88 31.14 -26.73 0.26
CA ALA A 88 31.02 -28.19 0.41
C ALA A 88 29.64 -28.66 0.90
N ASN A 89 28.89 -27.81 1.60
CA ASN A 89 27.52 -28.10 2.07
C ASN A 89 26.46 -27.51 1.13
N ARG A 90 26.88 -26.94 -0.01
CA ARG A 90 25.98 -26.36 -1.00
C ARG A 90 25.26 -27.49 -1.73
N VAL A 91 23.95 -27.53 -1.54
CA VAL A 91 23.06 -28.22 -2.47
C VAL A 91 22.63 -27.20 -3.51
N SER A 92 23.07 -27.37 -4.75
CA SER A 92 22.54 -26.59 -5.87
C SER A 92 21.29 -27.28 -6.40
N GLY A 93 20.14 -26.65 -6.23
CA GLY A 93 18.87 -27.17 -6.70
C GLY A 93 18.59 -26.70 -8.13
N ARG A 94 18.33 -27.66 -9.02
CA ARG A 94 17.68 -27.40 -10.31
C ARG A 94 16.31 -28.04 -10.25
N PHE A 95 15.27 -27.26 -10.50
CA PHE A 95 13.92 -27.80 -10.54
C PHE A 95 13.73 -28.51 -11.89
N ILE A 96 13.65 -29.84 -11.84
CA ILE A 96 13.37 -30.71 -12.98
C ILE A 96 12.18 -31.58 -12.54
N PRO A 97 11.03 -31.56 -13.21
CA PRO A 97 9.83 -32.28 -12.75
C PRO A 97 10.05 -33.80 -12.67
N THR A 98 9.67 -34.46 -11.56
CA THR A 98 9.72 -35.94 -11.42
C THR A 98 8.51 -36.48 -10.64
N GLU A 99 8.12 -37.74 -10.91
CA GLU A 99 6.86 -38.35 -10.42
C GLU A 99 6.90 -38.92 -8.99
N ARG A 100 8.07 -39.10 -8.36
CA ARG A 100 8.16 -39.49 -6.94
C ARG A 100 9.31 -38.78 -6.23
N SER A 101 9.01 -38.33 -5.02
CA SER A 101 9.91 -37.56 -4.15
C SER A 101 10.47 -38.44 -3.04
N GLU A 102 11.76 -38.32 -2.78
CA GLU A 102 12.43 -38.86 -1.58
C GLU A 102 12.92 -37.69 -0.71
N VAL A 103 12.71 -37.79 0.60
CA VAL A 103 12.98 -36.72 1.58
C VAL A 103 14.11 -37.14 2.50
N VAL A 104 15.03 -36.21 2.82
CA VAL A 104 16.10 -36.39 3.80
C VAL A 104 15.66 -35.87 5.17
N GLU A 105 15.95 -36.62 6.23
CA GLU A 105 15.67 -36.22 7.61
C GLU A 105 16.54 -35.05 8.08
N ILE A 106 15.88 -34.01 8.60
CA ILE A 106 16.50 -32.85 9.23
C ILE A 106 16.62 -33.13 10.74
N PRO A 107 17.78 -32.87 11.37
CA PRO A 107 17.95 -33.10 12.80
C PRO A 107 16.96 -32.28 13.63
N ALA A 108 16.45 -32.91 14.69
CA ALA A 108 15.43 -32.33 15.55
C ALA A 108 15.93 -31.03 16.21
N THR A 109 15.07 -30.01 16.20
CA THR A 109 15.31 -28.76 16.93
C THR A 109 15.28 -29.07 18.43
N PRO A 110 16.19 -28.51 19.26
CA PRO A 110 16.15 -28.72 20.71
C PRO A 110 14.80 -28.34 21.30
N ALA A 111 14.38 -29.05 22.34
CA ALA A 111 13.08 -28.87 22.96
C ALA A 111 12.91 -27.43 23.47
N VAL A 112 11.84 -26.77 23.02
CA VAL A 112 11.53 -25.38 23.38
C VAL A 112 11.41 -25.19 24.90
N ALA A 113 10.91 -26.20 25.62
CA ALA A 113 10.83 -26.19 27.08
C ALA A 113 12.21 -26.00 27.73
N GLU A 114 13.27 -26.63 27.20
CA GLU A 114 14.63 -26.46 27.71
C GLU A 114 15.21 -25.08 27.39
N LEU A 115 14.91 -24.54 26.20
CA LEU A 115 15.36 -23.20 25.80
C LEU A 115 14.76 -22.08 26.66
N LEU A 116 13.60 -22.32 27.29
CA LEU A 116 12.82 -21.30 27.99
C LEU A 116 12.71 -21.52 29.50
N LYS A 117 13.34 -22.55 30.06
CA LYS A 117 13.21 -22.92 31.47
C LYS A 117 13.53 -21.77 32.44
N ASP A 118 14.49 -20.92 32.06
CA ASP A 118 14.94 -19.78 32.85
C ASP A 118 14.50 -18.42 32.28
N TYR A 119 13.73 -18.42 31.18
CA TYR A 119 13.31 -17.19 30.52
C TYR A 119 12.22 -16.46 31.32
N ARG A 120 12.54 -15.25 31.77
CA ARG A 120 11.57 -14.31 32.37
C ARG A 120 11.38 -13.14 31.43
N GLY A 121 10.13 -12.89 31.04
CA GLY A 121 9.78 -11.71 30.24
C GLY A 121 10.12 -10.44 31.02
N ARG A 122 10.80 -9.50 30.36
CA ARG A 122 11.08 -8.17 30.92
C ARG A 122 9.88 -7.26 30.74
N ASP A 123 9.62 -6.39 31.71
CA ASP A 123 8.69 -5.28 31.52
C ASP A 123 9.18 -4.42 30.36
N GLN A 124 8.30 -4.19 29.39
CA GLN A 124 8.59 -3.42 28.19
C GLN A 124 8.32 -1.93 28.40
N GLY A 125 7.86 -1.52 29.59
CA GLY A 125 7.52 -0.14 29.90
C GLY A 125 6.37 0.41 29.06
N ALA A 126 5.56 -0.46 28.45
CA ALA A 126 4.46 -0.04 27.59
C ALA A 126 3.35 0.54 28.48
N THR A 127 3.17 1.86 28.43
CA THR A 127 2.07 2.54 29.11
C THR A 127 0.74 2.04 28.59
N ALA A 128 -0.22 1.80 29.50
CA ALA A 128 -1.59 1.53 29.11
C ALA A 128 -2.16 2.76 28.37
N GLY A 129 -2.86 2.52 27.27
CA GLY A 129 -3.68 3.56 26.64
C GLY A 129 -4.86 3.94 27.53
N GLU A 130 -5.47 5.08 27.25
CA GLU A 130 -6.74 5.44 27.90
C GLU A 130 -7.90 4.63 27.33
N LYS A 131 -8.98 4.53 28.11
CA LYS A 131 -10.28 4.12 27.56
C LYS A 131 -10.80 5.26 26.67
N PHE A 132 -10.78 5.03 25.37
CA PHE A 132 -11.28 5.99 24.39
C PHE A 132 -12.67 5.54 23.92
N GLU A 133 -13.69 6.36 24.13
CA GLU A 133 -15.02 6.11 23.55
C GLU A 133 -14.96 6.39 22.04
N PRO A 134 -15.17 5.37 21.17
CA PRO A 134 -15.03 5.54 19.74
C PRO A 134 -16.31 6.11 19.10
N SER A 135 -16.73 7.30 19.55
CA SER A 135 -17.88 8.03 19.02
C SER A 135 -17.44 9.29 18.26
N VAL A 136 -18.20 9.67 17.24
CA VAL A 136 -17.94 10.88 16.45
C VAL A 136 -18.01 12.13 17.32
N ALA A 137 -18.96 12.19 18.25
CA ALA A 137 -19.06 13.27 19.23
C ALA A 137 -17.79 13.40 20.10
N ASN A 138 -17.25 12.30 20.62
CA ASN A 138 -16.02 12.34 21.41
C ASN A 138 -14.79 12.71 20.57
N ILE A 139 -14.69 12.22 19.33
CA ILE A 139 -13.64 12.63 18.39
C ILE A 139 -13.73 14.14 18.15
N ALA A 140 -14.92 14.65 17.84
CA ALA A 140 -15.15 16.08 17.58
C ALA A 140 -14.77 16.94 18.78
N ALA A 141 -15.24 16.57 20.00
CA ALA A 141 -15.00 17.32 21.22
C ALA A 141 -13.51 17.46 21.58
N ARG A 142 -12.67 16.51 21.15
CA ARG A 142 -11.23 16.48 21.43
C ARG A 142 -10.37 16.96 20.26
N THR A 143 -10.98 17.20 19.10
CA THR A 143 -10.26 17.64 17.91
C THR A 143 -9.94 19.11 18.00
N ILE A 144 -8.67 19.45 17.76
CA ILE A 144 -8.19 20.83 17.70
C ILE A 144 -7.76 21.10 16.26
N THR A 145 -8.43 22.04 15.60
CA THR A 145 -8.09 22.45 14.24
C THR A 145 -7.41 23.82 14.21
N GLY A 146 -6.72 24.11 13.12
CA GLY A 146 -6.19 25.44 12.85
C GLY A 146 -5.35 25.47 11.58
N GLN A 147 -4.58 26.53 11.39
CA GLN A 147 -3.69 26.70 10.25
C GLN A 147 -2.38 27.38 10.67
N LEU A 148 -1.30 27.07 9.96
CA LEU A 148 -0.01 27.75 10.07
C LEU A 148 0.00 29.04 9.21
N PRO A 149 0.99 29.95 9.38
CA PRO A 149 1.07 31.21 8.63
C PRO A 149 1.18 31.07 7.10
N ASN A 150 1.62 29.92 6.59
CA ASN A 150 1.65 29.60 5.16
C ASN A 150 0.35 28.95 4.64
N GLY A 151 -0.67 28.79 5.47
CA GLY A 151 -1.94 28.17 5.08
C GLY A 151 -1.99 26.65 5.24
N LEU A 152 -0.92 26.00 5.74
CA LEU A 152 -0.96 24.57 6.07
C LEU A 152 -1.99 24.34 7.19
N LYS A 153 -3.09 23.65 6.87
CA LYS A 153 -4.12 23.32 7.85
C LYS A 153 -3.63 22.19 8.77
N TYR A 154 -4.15 22.12 9.99
CA TYR A 154 -3.90 20.99 10.88
C TYR A 154 -5.14 20.55 11.65
N ALA A 155 -5.16 19.26 12.00
CA ALA A 155 -6.08 18.69 12.98
C ALA A 155 -5.31 17.81 13.96
N LEU A 156 -5.51 18.05 15.25
CA LEU A 156 -4.82 17.36 16.34
C LEU A 156 -5.87 16.67 17.22
N LEU A 157 -5.71 15.36 17.41
CA LEU A 157 -6.52 14.55 18.32
C LEU A 157 -5.61 13.94 19.41
N PRO A 158 -5.37 14.67 20.52
CA PRO A 158 -4.57 14.17 21.62
C PRO A 158 -5.33 13.07 22.36
N ARG A 159 -4.75 11.88 22.45
CA ARG A 159 -5.26 10.73 23.23
C ARG A 159 -4.15 9.80 23.66
N LYS A 160 -4.22 9.23 24.87
CA LYS A 160 -3.20 8.27 25.33
C LYS A 160 -3.36 6.94 24.61
N LEU A 161 -2.43 6.63 23.72
CA LEU A 161 -2.33 5.32 23.07
C LEU A 161 -1.39 4.41 23.83
N ARG A 162 -1.55 3.09 23.66
CA ARG A 162 -0.66 2.10 24.27
C ARG A 162 0.78 2.36 23.81
N GLY A 163 1.73 2.38 24.74
CA GLY A 163 3.13 2.68 24.45
C GLY A 163 3.39 4.14 24.06
N GLY A 164 2.46 5.06 24.34
CA GLY A 164 2.62 6.49 24.06
C GLY A 164 2.73 6.79 22.56
N LYS A 165 2.06 5.99 21.71
CA LYS A 165 2.14 6.14 20.25
C LYS A 165 1.56 7.47 19.76
N VAL A 166 2.17 7.97 18.69
CA VAL A 166 1.70 9.12 17.92
C VAL A 166 1.80 8.79 16.44
N TYR A 167 0.69 9.00 15.73
CA TYR A 167 0.61 8.89 14.28
C TYR A 167 0.45 10.28 13.69
N ALA A 168 1.27 10.61 12.70
CA ALA A 168 1.13 11.85 11.95
C ALA A 168 1.00 11.56 10.45
N LYS A 169 0.18 12.35 9.76
CA LYS A 169 0.08 12.37 8.30
C LYS A 169 0.17 13.81 7.82
N LEU A 170 1.15 14.11 6.98
CA LEU A 170 1.30 15.39 6.32
C LEU A 170 1.04 15.19 4.82
N ASN A 171 0.10 15.93 4.26
CA ASN A 171 -0.07 16.04 2.82
C ASN A 171 0.31 17.46 2.41
N VAL A 172 1.19 17.61 1.43
CA VAL A 172 1.47 18.87 0.74
C VAL A 172 1.19 18.71 -0.73
N ARG A 173 0.61 19.72 -1.35
CA ARG A 173 0.20 19.71 -2.74
C ARG A 173 0.66 20.97 -3.45
N PHE A 174 0.95 20.80 -4.72
CA PHE A 174 1.51 21.83 -5.59
C PHE A 174 1.12 21.58 -7.04
N GLY A 175 1.17 22.64 -7.84
CA GLY A 175 0.94 22.59 -9.27
C GLY A 175 -0.48 22.19 -9.68
N ASP A 176 -0.66 22.10 -10.98
CA ASP A 176 -1.89 21.79 -11.68
C ASP A 176 -1.57 21.00 -12.96
N GLU A 177 -2.59 20.60 -13.71
CA GLU A 177 -2.40 19.82 -14.94
C GLU A 177 -1.57 20.54 -16.01
N THR A 178 -1.52 21.88 -15.98
CA THR A 178 -0.78 22.69 -16.95
C THR A 178 0.69 22.84 -16.56
N SER A 179 0.95 23.22 -15.32
CA SER A 179 2.31 23.40 -14.77
C SER A 179 3.08 22.09 -14.66
N LEU A 180 2.38 20.97 -14.43
CA LEU A 180 2.98 19.64 -14.36
C LEU A 180 3.01 18.91 -15.71
N PHE A 181 2.61 19.56 -16.80
CA PHE A 181 2.59 18.93 -18.11
C PHE A 181 4.01 18.50 -18.54
N GLY A 182 4.18 17.21 -18.84
CA GLY A 182 5.44 16.59 -19.21
C GLY A 182 6.39 16.32 -18.03
N MET A 183 5.93 16.52 -16.79
CA MET A 183 6.77 16.40 -15.59
C MET A 183 6.63 15.05 -14.87
N GLU A 184 5.82 14.12 -15.37
CA GLU A 184 5.57 12.82 -14.72
C GLU A 184 6.87 12.06 -14.42
N ALA A 185 7.72 11.84 -15.44
CA ALA A 185 8.96 11.07 -15.26
C ALA A 185 9.95 11.74 -14.29
N ILE A 186 9.98 13.08 -14.20
CA ILE A 186 10.85 13.77 -13.25
C ILE A 186 10.27 13.81 -11.84
N ALA A 187 8.93 13.83 -11.71
CA ALA A 187 8.24 13.69 -10.44
C ALA A 187 8.48 12.29 -9.85
N ASP A 188 8.34 11.24 -10.66
CA ASP A 188 8.63 9.84 -10.26
C ASP A 188 10.11 9.65 -9.90
N MET A 189 11.01 10.27 -10.66
CA MET A 189 12.44 10.27 -10.32
C MET A 189 12.66 10.90 -8.94
N LEU A 190 12.08 12.08 -8.70
CA LEU A 190 12.23 12.77 -7.43
C LEU A 190 11.61 11.97 -6.27
N ASP A 191 10.46 11.31 -6.47
CA ASP A 191 9.86 10.40 -5.48
C ASP A 191 10.86 9.34 -5.01
N SER A 192 11.55 8.69 -5.97
CA SER A 192 12.53 7.65 -5.67
C SER A 192 13.73 8.14 -4.85
N GLN A 193 14.01 9.45 -4.88
CA GLN A 193 15.17 10.08 -4.24
C GLN A 193 14.81 10.87 -2.98
N LEU A 194 13.57 11.34 -2.85
CA LEU A 194 13.13 12.16 -1.74
C LEU A 194 13.26 11.41 -0.41
N GLY A 195 13.84 12.06 0.60
CA GLY A 195 14.07 11.45 1.91
C GLY A 195 15.16 10.36 1.95
N THR A 196 15.86 10.11 0.84
CA THR A 196 16.98 9.15 0.83
C THR A 196 18.30 9.76 1.32
N ALA A 197 18.50 11.06 1.14
CA ALA A 197 19.63 11.80 1.67
C ALA A 197 19.24 13.27 1.90
N THR A 198 19.86 13.87 2.91
CA THR A 198 19.74 15.30 3.23
C THR A 198 21.12 15.95 3.15
N ARG A 199 21.16 17.28 3.29
CA ARG A 199 22.42 18.03 3.42
C ARG A 199 23.27 17.57 4.62
N ARG A 200 22.64 16.95 5.63
CA ARG A 200 23.29 16.57 6.90
C ARG A 200 23.48 15.07 7.07
N ARG A 201 22.69 14.25 6.36
CA ARG A 201 22.65 12.80 6.54
C ARG A 201 22.56 12.10 5.19
N ASP A 202 23.36 11.07 5.01
CA ASP A 202 23.12 10.11 3.94
C ASP A 202 21.99 9.12 4.32
N LYS A 203 21.68 8.20 3.41
CA LYS A 203 20.64 7.18 3.59
C LYS A 203 20.83 6.33 4.85
N VAL A 204 22.08 6.03 5.18
CA VAL A 204 22.43 5.17 6.32
C VAL A 204 22.21 5.94 7.61
N ALA A 205 22.64 7.20 7.65
CA ALA A 205 22.44 8.08 8.78
C ALA A 205 20.96 8.41 9.03
N ILE A 206 20.14 8.56 7.97
CA ILE A 206 18.68 8.70 8.12
C ILE A 206 18.07 7.44 8.74
N ALA A 207 18.44 6.25 8.25
CA ALA A 207 17.95 4.98 8.80
C ALA A 207 18.39 4.77 10.27
N ALA A 208 19.65 5.10 10.59
CA ALA A 208 20.17 5.04 11.95
C ALA A 208 19.44 6.02 12.88
N GLU A 209 19.16 7.24 12.41
CA GLU A 209 18.41 8.24 13.19
C GLU A 209 16.96 7.80 13.41
N MET A 210 16.27 7.27 12.39
CA MET A 210 14.93 6.70 12.56
C MET A 210 14.91 5.58 13.61
N SER A 211 15.93 4.71 13.57
CA SER A 211 16.08 3.60 14.53
C SER A 211 16.33 4.10 15.94
N ARG A 212 17.21 5.10 16.10
CA ARG A 212 17.52 5.75 17.39
C ARG A 212 16.27 6.42 17.99
N LEU A 213 15.47 7.08 17.14
CA LEU A 213 14.22 7.74 17.51
C LEU A 213 13.04 6.76 17.66
N ARG A 214 13.22 5.47 17.32
CA ARG A 214 12.12 4.49 17.24
C ARG A 214 10.91 5.00 16.43
N THR A 215 11.21 5.68 15.33
CA THR A 215 10.21 6.31 14.46
C THR A 215 10.21 5.65 13.09
N GLY A 216 9.03 5.46 12.52
CA GLY A 216 8.86 5.12 11.12
C GLY A 216 8.41 6.36 10.36
N ILE A 217 9.18 6.78 9.36
CA ILE A 217 8.81 7.85 8.44
C ILE A 217 8.74 7.27 7.03
N THR A 218 7.60 7.39 6.36
CA THR A 218 7.46 7.05 4.95
C THR A 218 7.04 8.28 4.17
N LEU A 219 7.61 8.45 2.98
CA LEU A 219 7.24 9.49 2.02
C LEU A 219 6.70 8.80 0.78
N ASP A 220 5.59 9.32 0.26
CA ASP A 220 5.01 8.93 -1.02
C ASP A 220 4.72 10.22 -1.79
N ALA A 221 5.54 10.53 -2.80
CA ALA A 221 5.26 11.60 -3.74
C ALA A 221 4.35 11.08 -4.86
N GLY A 222 3.41 11.92 -5.26
CA GLY A 222 2.61 11.74 -6.46
C GLY A 222 2.75 12.95 -7.36
N SER A 223 2.06 12.93 -8.49
CA SER A 223 2.15 13.97 -9.52
C SER A 223 1.91 15.39 -8.99
N GLN A 224 0.96 15.57 -8.06
CA GLN A 224 0.60 16.89 -7.50
C GLN A 224 0.96 17.09 -6.03
N GLY A 225 1.85 16.29 -5.43
CA GLY A 225 2.15 16.46 -4.00
C GLY A 225 2.95 15.36 -3.34
N VAL A 226 3.18 15.50 -2.04
CA VAL A 226 3.86 14.52 -1.19
C VAL A 226 3.02 14.20 0.04
N THR A 227 2.88 12.91 0.34
CA THR A 227 2.33 12.40 1.58
C THR A 227 3.45 11.87 2.46
N ALA A 228 3.58 12.39 3.67
CA ALA A 228 4.45 11.83 4.70
C ALA A 228 3.62 11.18 5.80
N ARG A 229 4.00 9.98 6.24
CA ARG A 229 3.41 9.31 7.41
C ARG A 229 4.48 9.08 8.46
N ILE A 230 4.15 9.37 9.72
CA ILE A 230 4.98 9.12 10.89
C ILE A 230 4.24 8.17 11.83
N ASN A 231 4.95 7.16 12.33
CA ASN A 231 4.57 6.38 13.51
C ASN A 231 5.71 6.47 14.52
N THR A 232 5.47 7.11 15.65
CA THR A 232 6.49 7.41 16.65
C THR A 232 5.92 7.32 18.07
N GLU A 233 6.73 7.67 19.06
CA GLU A 233 6.34 7.75 20.47
C GLU A 233 6.29 9.22 20.91
N ARG A 234 5.52 9.53 21.97
CA ARG A 234 5.36 10.88 22.56
C ARG A 234 6.69 11.62 22.68
N ALA A 235 7.67 10.95 23.30
CA ALA A 235 8.99 11.52 23.57
C ALA A 235 9.78 11.86 22.29
N GLN A 236 9.46 11.19 21.18
CA GLN A 236 10.19 11.25 19.92
C GLN A 236 9.44 12.01 18.83
N LEU A 237 8.25 12.55 19.13
CA LEU A 237 7.45 13.29 18.15
C LEU A 237 8.19 14.52 17.60
N ALA A 238 8.65 15.41 18.48
CA ALA A 238 9.35 16.63 18.07
C ALA A 238 10.63 16.33 17.23
N PRO A 239 11.53 15.42 17.63
CA PRO A 239 12.68 15.07 16.79
C PRO A 239 12.28 14.32 15.50
N SER A 240 11.21 13.52 15.51
CA SER A 240 10.70 12.86 14.28
C SER A 240 10.16 13.89 13.28
N LEU A 241 9.42 14.89 13.74
CA LEU A 241 8.95 16.01 12.90
C LEU A 241 10.13 16.82 12.35
N ALA A 242 11.19 17.02 13.16
CA ALA A 242 12.39 17.70 12.70
C ALA A 242 13.13 16.89 11.63
N LEU A 243 13.23 15.58 11.78
CA LEU A 243 13.80 14.69 10.75
C LEU A 243 12.97 14.73 9.47
N LEU A 244 11.64 14.68 9.58
CA LEU A 244 10.74 14.82 8.42
C LEU A 244 10.97 16.15 7.69
N ALA A 245 11.02 17.26 8.43
CA ALA A 245 11.27 18.58 7.85
C ALA A 245 12.63 18.64 7.14
N GLU A 246 13.66 18.02 7.70
CA GLU A 246 14.97 17.92 7.05
C GLU A 246 14.91 17.11 5.75
N MET A 247 14.24 15.95 5.77
CA MET A 247 14.03 15.09 4.59
C MET A 247 13.30 15.79 3.46
N LEU A 248 12.33 16.65 3.78
CA LEU A 248 11.50 17.36 2.81
C LEU A 248 12.11 18.67 2.32
N ARG A 249 12.82 19.41 3.18
CA ARG A 249 13.30 20.78 2.88
C ARG A 249 14.76 20.87 2.51
N GLU A 250 15.56 19.90 2.91
CA GLU A 250 17.00 19.88 2.70
C GLU A 250 17.48 18.60 1.99
N PRO A 251 16.79 18.10 0.94
CA PRO A 251 17.27 16.92 0.23
C PRO A 251 18.62 17.24 -0.43
N ARG A 252 19.48 16.23 -0.47
CA ARG A 252 20.75 16.29 -1.19
C ARG A 252 20.65 15.36 -2.39
N PHE A 253 20.93 15.89 -3.58
CA PHE A 253 20.96 15.12 -4.81
C PHE A 253 22.39 15.06 -5.34
N SER A 254 22.95 13.87 -5.49
CA SER A 254 24.24 13.66 -6.16
C SER A 254 24.09 12.99 -7.52
N GLN A 255 25.07 13.21 -8.39
CA GLN A 255 25.10 12.56 -9.71
C GLN A 255 25.15 11.03 -9.58
N GLN A 256 25.94 10.52 -8.61
CA GLN A 256 26.06 9.08 -8.39
C GLN A 256 24.72 8.44 -7.99
N GLU A 257 23.98 9.06 -7.06
CA GLU A 257 22.66 8.55 -6.63
C GLU A 257 21.64 8.64 -7.78
N PHE A 258 21.67 9.74 -8.54
CA PHE A 258 20.83 9.94 -9.73
C PHE A 258 21.08 8.88 -10.80
N ASP A 259 22.35 8.59 -11.14
CA ASP A 259 22.69 7.58 -12.15
C ASP A 259 22.23 6.18 -11.73
N VAL A 260 22.38 5.84 -10.44
CA VAL A 260 21.87 4.59 -9.87
C VAL A 260 20.35 4.53 -9.96
N ALA A 261 19.65 5.63 -9.66
CA ALA A 261 18.19 5.71 -9.75
C ALA A 261 17.70 5.55 -11.19
N ILE A 262 18.31 6.25 -12.15
CA ILE A 262 18.01 6.14 -13.58
C ILE A 262 18.18 4.69 -14.06
N ASN A 263 19.27 4.02 -13.67
CA ASN A 263 19.51 2.65 -14.10
C ASN A 263 18.48 1.68 -13.50
N ARG A 264 18.10 1.85 -12.23
CA ARG A 264 17.02 1.07 -11.61
C ARG A 264 15.67 1.28 -12.29
N MET A 265 15.32 2.54 -12.63
CA MET A 265 14.10 2.84 -13.37
C MET A 265 14.12 2.21 -14.76
N ARG A 266 15.25 2.27 -15.48
CA ARG A 266 15.44 1.60 -16.79
C ARG A 266 15.25 0.10 -16.68
N GLU A 267 15.88 -0.55 -15.71
CA GLU A 267 15.74 -1.98 -15.46
C GLU A 267 14.29 -2.36 -15.13
N SER A 268 13.61 -1.57 -14.30
CA SER A 268 12.20 -1.76 -13.96
C SER A 268 11.29 -1.63 -15.18
N ILE A 269 11.54 -0.62 -16.02
CA ILE A 269 10.78 -0.39 -17.26
C ILE A 269 11.07 -1.50 -18.29
N ASP A 270 12.30 -1.95 -18.43
CA ASP A 270 12.67 -3.05 -19.31
C ASP A 270 12.06 -4.39 -18.86
N ALA A 271 12.03 -4.65 -17.55
CA ALA A 271 11.31 -5.77 -16.96
C ALA A 271 9.80 -5.67 -17.23
N SER A 272 9.23 -4.46 -17.13
CA SER A 272 7.82 -4.20 -17.44
C SER A 272 7.51 -4.40 -18.94
N LEU A 273 8.41 -3.99 -19.84
CA LEU A 273 8.26 -4.18 -21.29
C LEU A 273 8.31 -5.65 -21.70
N THR A 274 9.09 -6.46 -20.99
CA THR A 274 9.29 -7.89 -21.27
C THR A 274 8.45 -8.82 -20.39
N THR A 275 7.57 -8.25 -19.56
CA THR A 275 6.74 -9.02 -18.63
C THR A 275 5.84 -10.00 -19.38
N SER A 276 5.81 -11.25 -18.91
CA SER A 276 4.83 -12.27 -19.30
C SER A 276 3.72 -12.42 -18.26
N ASP A 277 3.70 -11.56 -17.24
CA ASP A 277 2.76 -11.64 -16.14
C ASP A 277 1.33 -11.27 -16.59
N PRO A 278 0.35 -12.18 -16.50
CA PRO A 278 -0.99 -11.93 -17.02
C PRO A 278 -1.71 -10.77 -16.33
N ASP A 279 -1.52 -10.59 -15.02
CA ASP A 279 -2.14 -9.49 -14.27
C ASP A 279 -1.62 -8.14 -14.75
N GLN A 280 -0.30 -7.99 -14.89
CA GLN A 280 0.31 -6.76 -15.37
C GLN A 280 -0.11 -6.42 -16.81
N LEU A 281 -0.20 -7.42 -17.68
CA LEU A 281 -0.56 -7.22 -19.08
C LEU A 281 -2.04 -6.85 -19.25
N ALA A 282 -2.94 -7.53 -18.54
CA ALA A 282 -4.36 -7.19 -18.54
C ALA A 282 -4.61 -5.80 -17.94
N ALA A 283 -3.95 -5.46 -16.83
CA ALA A 283 -4.06 -4.15 -16.19
C ALA A 283 -3.57 -3.05 -17.13
N ARG A 284 -2.40 -3.21 -17.75
CA ARG A 284 -1.83 -2.26 -18.72
C ARG A 284 -2.78 -1.99 -19.89
N ALA A 285 -3.41 -3.02 -20.45
CA ALA A 285 -4.34 -2.84 -21.56
C ALA A 285 -5.55 -1.98 -21.17
N LEU A 286 -6.11 -2.21 -19.97
CA LEU A 286 -7.20 -1.38 -19.46
C LEU A 286 -6.73 0.02 -19.09
N ASP A 287 -5.59 0.17 -18.39
CA ASP A 287 -5.08 1.48 -17.98
C ASP A 287 -4.71 2.34 -19.19
N GLN A 288 -4.12 1.75 -20.24
CA GLN A 288 -3.89 2.45 -21.50
C GLN A 288 -5.21 2.83 -22.20
N TYR A 289 -6.24 1.98 -22.14
CA TYR A 289 -7.53 2.30 -22.72
C TYR A 289 -8.25 3.44 -22.00
N PHE A 290 -8.27 3.40 -20.67
CA PHE A 290 -8.98 4.36 -19.84
C PHE A 290 -8.19 5.65 -19.58
N GLY A 291 -6.86 5.58 -19.54
CA GLY A 291 -5.96 6.72 -19.34
C GLY A 291 -5.46 7.35 -20.64
N GLY A 292 -5.54 6.64 -21.77
CA GLY A 292 -5.11 7.15 -23.08
C GLY A 292 -6.04 8.17 -23.73
N SER A 293 -7.14 8.58 -23.06
CA SER A 293 -7.96 9.72 -23.49
C SER A 293 -7.28 11.06 -23.25
N TRP A 294 -6.29 11.10 -22.36
CA TRP A 294 -5.52 12.30 -22.06
C TRP A 294 -4.28 12.39 -22.97
N PRO A 295 -3.82 13.59 -23.32
CA PRO A 295 -2.63 13.74 -24.15
C PRO A 295 -1.37 13.33 -23.37
N ARG A 296 -0.38 12.73 -24.06
CA ARG A 296 0.93 12.42 -23.46
C ARG A 296 1.53 13.68 -22.83
N GLY A 297 1.94 13.57 -21.58
CA GLY A 297 2.45 14.67 -20.76
C GLY A 297 1.43 15.20 -19.75
N ASP A 298 0.13 14.99 -19.95
CA ASP A 298 -0.88 15.29 -18.93
C ASP A 298 -0.73 14.32 -17.74
N ILE A 299 -0.85 14.81 -16.51
CA ILE A 299 -0.70 14.00 -15.30
C ILE A 299 -1.80 12.94 -15.10
N ARG A 300 -2.86 12.97 -15.91
CA ARG A 300 -3.93 11.95 -15.96
C ARG A 300 -3.71 10.93 -17.06
N HIS A 301 -2.74 11.15 -17.95
CA HIS A 301 -2.36 10.21 -18.99
C HIS A 301 -1.75 8.96 -18.37
N TYR A 302 -2.08 7.79 -18.93
CA TYR A 302 -1.35 6.57 -18.61
C TYR A 302 -0.09 6.50 -19.46
N SER A 303 1.06 6.83 -18.89
CA SER A 303 2.34 6.67 -19.57
C SER A 303 2.71 5.20 -19.70
N THR A 304 2.72 4.71 -20.94
CA THR A 304 3.13 3.33 -21.24
C THR A 304 4.60 3.12 -20.89
N PRO A 305 5.06 1.88 -20.62
CA PRO A 305 6.49 1.63 -20.35
C PRO A 305 7.42 2.12 -21.47
N ALA A 306 6.95 2.12 -22.72
CA ALA A 306 7.72 2.65 -23.85
C ALA A 306 7.85 4.18 -23.81
N GLU A 307 6.77 4.89 -23.46
CA GLU A 307 6.79 6.35 -23.26
C GLU A 307 7.69 6.72 -22.09
N LEU A 308 7.52 6.05 -20.93
CA LEU A 308 8.38 6.25 -19.76
C LEU A 308 9.85 6.01 -20.10
N LYS A 309 10.18 4.97 -20.88
CA LYS A 309 11.57 4.71 -21.33
C LYS A 309 12.15 5.89 -22.12
N GLN A 310 11.34 6.54 -22.95
CA GLN A 310 11.75 7.72 -23.70
C GLN A 310 11.89 8.94 -22.79
N ASP A 311 11.00 9.10 -21.82
CA ASP A 311 10.97 10.25 -20.92
C ASP A 311 12.14 10.22 -19.93
N ILE A 312 12.43 9.07 -19.31
CA ILE A 312 13.59 8.91 -18.42
C ILE A 312 14.92 9.12 -19.14
N ALA A 313 14.99 8.87 -20.46
CA ALA A 313 16.22 9.02 -21.24
C ALA A 313 16.61 10.50 -21.42
N ARG A 314 15.69 11.43 -21.18
CA ARG A 314 15.91 12.88 -21.28
C ARG A 314 16.14 13.53 -19.92
N LEU A 315 16.06 12.78 -18.82
CA LEU A 315 16.25 13.33 -17.48
C LEU A 315 17.73 13.57 -17.17
N ASP A 316 17.99 14.67 -16.49
CA ASP A 316 19.28 14.98 -15.89
C ASP A 316 19.12 15.45 -14.44
N LEU A 317 20.22 15.42 -13.67
CA LEU A 317 20.22 15.85 -12.27
C LEU A 317 19.72 17.29 -12.11
N ALA A 318 20.04 18.17 -13.06
CA ALA A 318 19.66 19.58 -13.02
C ALA A 318 18.14 19.77 -13.15
N SER A 319 17.47 18.96 -13.98
CA SER A 319 16.01 18.96 -14.14
C SER A 319 15.31 18.51 -12.87
N MET A 320 15.86 17.52 -12.15
CA MET A 320 15.33 17.07 -10.87
C MET A 320 15.46 18.16 -9.80
N GLN A 321 16.62 18.83 -9.76
CA GLN A 321 16.87 19.95 -8.83
C GLN A 321 15.96 21.15 -9.12
N ARG A 322 15.72 21.46 -10.40
CA ARG A 322 14.76 22.49 -10.81
C ARG A 322 13.34 22.11 -10.40
N PHE A 323 12.89 20.90 -10.71
CA PHE A 323 11.56 20.41 -10.33
C PHE A 323 11.34 20.50 -8.81
N TYR A 324 12.32 20.08 -7.99
CA TYR A 324 12.25 20.28 -6.55
C TYR A 324 12.08 21.78 -6.18
N THR A 325 12.89 22.66 -6.75
CA THR A 325 12.86 24.11 -6.45
C THR A 325 11.54 24.77 -6.88
N ASP A 326 10.99 24.35 -8.02
CA ASP A 326 9.82 24.97 -8.64
C ASP A 326 8.50 24.48 -8.04
N PHE A 327 8.47 23.28 -7.42
CA PHE A 327 7.23 22.66 -6.97
C PHE A 327 7.18 22.33 -5.47
N TYR A 328 8.30 22.04 -4.81
CA TYR A 328 8.22 21.51 -3.44
C TYR A 328 7.99 22.59 -2.38
N GLY A 329 6.86 22.47 -1.71
CA GLY A 329 6.44 23.34 -0.62
C GLY A 329 4.96 23.21 -0.35
N VAL A 330 4.47 23.94 0.66
CA VAL A 330 3.03 23.98 0.93
C VAL A 330 2.38 24.95 -0.06
N GLY A 331 1.63 24.43 -1.03
CA GLY A 331 0.67 25.19 -1.85
C GLY A 331 -0.73 25.06 -1.27
N GLU A 332 -1.18 23.82 -1.14
CA GLU A 332 -2.29 23.42 -0.27
C GLU A 332 -1.83 22.22 0.55
N GLY A 333 -2.34 22.05 1.76
CA GLY A 333 -2.00 20.86 2.52
C GLY A 333 -2.64 20.80 3.89
N GLU A 334 -2.48 19.65 4.51
CA GLU A 334 -2.96 19.39 5.84
C GLU A 334 -2.04 18.46 6.61
N LEU A 335 -1.96 18.68 7.91
CA LEU A 335 -1.21 17.85 8.83
C LEU A 335 -2.12 17.34 9.96
N ILE A 336 -2.19 16.03 10.08
CA ILE A 336 -3.10 15.33 11.00
C ILE A 336 -2.27 14.57 12.03
N LEU A 337 -2.52 14.79 13.32
CA LEU A 337 -1.91 14.01 14.39
C LEU A 337 -2.97 13.34 15.27
N VAL A 338 -2.76 12.06 15.55
CA VAL A 338 -3.57 11.27 16.48
C VAL A 338 -2.63 10.55 17.44
N GLY A 339 -2.83 10.71 18.75
CA GLY A 339 -2.08 9.97 19.76
C GLY A 339 -1.59 10.80 20.93
N ASP A 340 -0.56 10.31 21.62
CA ASP A 340 -0.10 10.86 22.88
C ASP A 340 0.93 11.98 22.68
N PHE A 341 0.50 13.23 22.71
CA PHE A 341 1.39 14.39 22.55
C PHE A 341 0.90 15.60 23.35
N ASP A 342 1.80 16.59 23.51
CA ASP A 342 1.46 17.90 24.06
C ASP A 342 1.05 18.83 22.92
N VAL A 343 -0.14 19.42 23.01
CA VAL A 343 -0.73 20.20 21.91
C VAL A 343 0.08 21.45 21.61
N GLU A 344 0.46 22.22 22.63
CA GLU A 344 1.12 23.52 22.45
C GLU A 344 2.58 23.37 22.01
N GLN A 345 3.30 22.38 22.56
CA GLN A 345 4.63 22.03 22.08
C GLN A 345 4.59 21.56 20.62
N THR A 346 3.58 20.76 20.26
CA THR A 346 3.39 20.31 18.88
C THR A 346 3.12 21.49 17.95
N ARG A 347 2.17 22.37 18.27
CA ARG A 347 1.86 23.55 17.44
C ARG A 347 3.10 24.44 17.24
N THR A 348 3.87 24.64 18.29
CA THR A 348 5.15 25.39 18.23
C THR A 348 6.15 24.70 17.30
N ALA A 349 6.31 23.38 17.42
CA ALA A 349 7.19 22.61 16.54
C ALA A 349 6.74 22.67 15.08
N LEU A 350 5.44 22.52 14.80
CA LEU A 350 4.87 22.59 13.46
C LEU A 350 5.08 23.96 12.83
N ASN A 351 4.80 25.04 13.56
CA ASN A 351 5.03 26.40 13.07
C ASN A 351 6.49 26.64 12.73
N ARG A 352 7.41 26.23 13.60
CA ARG A 352 8.85 26.36 13.38
C ARG A 352 9.35 25.55 12.18
N LEU A 353 8.82 24.35 11.98
CA LEU A 353 9.33 23.40 10.97
C LEU A 353 8.70 23.58 9.59
N PHE A 354 7.44 24.01 9.53
CA PHE A 354 6.66 24.06 8.29
C PHE A 354 5.98 25.39 8.03
N GLY A 355 5.93 26.34 8.98
CA GLY A 355 5.13 27.57 8.87
C GLY A 355 5.60 28.57 7.81
N ASP A 356 6.85 28.45 7.35
CA ASP A 356 7.47 29.24 6.29
C ASP A 356 7.72 28.44 5.01
N TRP A 357 7.43 27.13 4.99
CA TRP A 357 7.67 26.27 3.83
C TRP A 357 6.58 26.46 2.78
N ARG A 358 6.89 27.15 1.68
CA ARG A 358 5.93 27.49 0.62
C ARG A 358 6.43 26.98 -0.72
N THR A 359 5.51 26.58 -1.59
CA THR A 359 5.81 26.30 -2.99
C THR A 359 5.59 27.56 -3.84
N PRO A 360 6.37 27.79 -4.90
CA PRO A 360 6.05 28.80 -5.89
C PRO A 360 4.97 28.34 -6.88
N ALA A 361 4.65 27.03 -6.95
CA ALA A 361 3.63 26.46 -7.82
C ALA A 361 2.27 26.28 -7.10
N PRO A 362 1.29 27.18 -7.28
CA PRO A 362 0.00 27.07 -6.62
C PRO A 362 -0.69 25.76 -6.99
N TYR A 363 -1.37 25.15 -6.02
CA TYR A 363 -2.10 23.92 -6.24
C TYR A 363 -3.47 24.18 -6.88
N ARG A 364 -3.79 23.40 -7.91
CA ARG A 364 -5.17 23.16 -8.36
C ARG A 364 -5.34 21.67 -8.60
N PHE A 365 -6.42 21.11 -8.08
CA PHE A 365 -6.78 19.72 -8.32
C PHE A 365 -7.00 19.46 -9.81
N ALA A 366 -6.29 18.49 -10.37
CA ALA A 366 -6.49 18.05 -11.75
C ALA A 366 -7.72 17.13 -11.83
N ALA A 367 -8.86 17.72 -12.20
CA ALA A 367 -10.12 17.01 -12.32
C ALA A 367 -10.07 15.91 -13.38
N GLU A 368 -10.60 14.73 -13.05
CA GLU A 368 -10.88 13.64 -13.98
C GLU A 368 -12.39 13.50 -14.18
N PRO A 369 -13.00 14.35 -15.03
CA PRO A 369 -14.43 14.24 -15.29
C PRO A 369 -14.79 12.87 -15.88
N TYR A 370 -16.02 12.43 -15.64
CA TYR A 370 -16.54 11.22 -16.25
C TYR A 370 -16.51 11.33 -17.77
N THR A 371 -15.83 10.37 -18.40
CA THR A 371 -15.84 10.16 -19.85
C THR A 371 -16.43 8.80 -20.14
N GLU A 372 -17.43 8.78 -21.02
CA GLU A 372 -17.97 7.55 -21.57
C GLU A 372 -17.00 6.99 -22.62
N LEU A 373 -16.62 5.73 -22.46
CA LEU A 373 -15.75 5.01 -23.38
C LEU A 373 -16.50 3.78 -23.90
N ALA A 374 -16.32 3.48 -25.18
CA ALA A 374 -16.91 2.30 -25.78
C ALA A 374 -16.36 1.01 -25.12
N PRO A 375 -17.18 -0.04 -24.92
CA PRO A 375 -16.67 -1.30 -24.41
C PRO A 375 -15.62 -1.88 -25.38
N ARG A 376 -14.50 -2.37 -24.84
CA ARG A 376 -13.43 -2.99 -25.63
C ARG A 376 -13.00 -4.32 -25.02
N TYR A 377 -12.79 -5.30 -25.89
CA TYR A 377 -12.30 -6.62 -25.49
C TYR A 377 -10.84 -6.81 -25.94
N PHE A 378 -9.95 -7.09 -25.00
CA PHE A 378 -8.53 -7.35 -25.22
C PHE A 378 -8.23 -8.81 -24.90
N ARG A 379 -7.71 -9.57 -25.88
CA ARG A 379 -7.17 -10.91 -25.66
C ARG A 379 -5.66 -10.87 -25.80
N ILE A 380 -4.96 -11.14 -24.72
CA ILE A 380 -3.51 -11.01 -24.61
C ILE A 380 -2.92 -12.40 -24.39
N GLN A 381 -2.10 -12.85 -25.34
CA GLN A 381 -1.40 -14.12 -25.22
C GLN A 381 -0.15 -13.94 -24.36
N THR A 382 0.03 -14.80 -23.36
CA THR A 382 1.23 -14.85 -22.53
C THR A 382 2.02 -16.13 -22.77
N ALA A 383 3.33 -16.09 -22.57
CA ALA A 383 4.18 -17.27 -22.57
C ALA A 383 4.34 -17.83 -21.15
N ASP A 384 4.38 -19.16 -21.02
CA ASP A 384 4.90 -19.86 -19.83
C ASP A 384 4.26 -19.50 -18.48
N ARG A 385 2.93 -19.27 -18.45
CA ARG A 385 2.19 -19.04 -17.20
C ARG A 385 1.04 -20.04 -17.03
N ALA A 386 0.96 -20.62 -15.84
CA ALA A 386 -0.05 -21.62 -15.48
C ALA A 386 -1.45 -21.03 -15.28
N ASN A 387 -1.54 -19.73 -15.01
CA ASN A 387 -2.80 -19.01 -14.77
C ASN A 387 -3.05 -17.97 -15.86
N ALA A 388 -4.31 -17.70 -16.09
CA ALA A 388 -4.83 -16.58 -16.85
C ALA A 388 -5.57 -15.60 -15.92
N THR A 389 -5.67 -14.36 -16.36
CA THR A 389 -6.32 -13.26 -15.67
C THR A 389 -7.45 -12.71 -16.54
N TYR A 390 -8.58 -12.43 -15.90
CA TYR A 390 -9.68 -11.65 -16.45
C TYR A 390 -9.80 -10.38 -15.62
N LEU A 391 -9.74 -9.22 -16.27
CA LEU A 391 -10.08 -7.94 -15.69
C LEU A 391 -11.19 -7.30 -16.52
N ALA A 392 -12.24 -6.84 -15.87
CA ALA A 392 -13.28 -6.05 -16.50
C ALA A 392 -13.44 -4.73 -15.74
N ARG A 393 -13.66 -3.64 -16.48
CA ARG A 393 -13.89 -2.31 -15.92
C ARG A 393 -14.93 -1.56 -16.74
N THR A 394 -15.76 -0.77 -16.06
CA THR A 394 -16.53 0.31 -16.66
C THR A 394 -16.41 1.57 -15.78
N ASN A 395 -16.43 2.75 -16.40
CA ASN A 395 -16.47 4.02 -15.68
C ASN A 395 -17.90 4.35 -15.29
N LEU A 396 -18.08 4.99 -14.14
CA LEU A 396 -19.38 5.41 -13.59
C LEU A 396 -19.39 6.94 -13.45
N PRO A 397 -20.52 7.62 -13.72
CA PRO A 397 -20.70 9.04 -13.41
C PRO A 397 -21.03 9.24 -11.92
N VAL A 398 -20.30 8.56 -11.04
CA VAL A 398 -20.61 8.46 -9.60
C VAL A 398 -19.35 8.75 -8.80
N GLY A 399 -19.33 9.91 -8.13
CA GLY A 399 -18.30 10.26 -7.16
C GLY A 399 -18.63 9.82 -5.73
N LEU A 400 -17.73 10.12 -4.79
CA LEU A 400 -17.83 9.71 -3.39
C LEU A 400 -19.08 10.26 -2.67
N LEU A 401 -19.54 11.43 -3.09
CA LEU A 401 -20.68 12.12 -2.48
C LEU A 401 -22.02 11.79 -3.17
N HIS A 402 -22.02 10.96 -4.22
CA HIS A 402 -23.23 10.59 -4.93
C HIS A 402 -24.19 9.79 -4.03
N PRO A 403 -25.52 10.04 -4.09
CA PRO A 403 -26.51 9.33 -3.26
C PRO A 403 -26.45 7.81 -3.42
N ASP A 404 -26.28 7.33 -4.65
CA ASP A 404 -26.28 5.89 -4.96
C ASP A 404 -24.97 5.18 -4.59
N ARG A 405 -23.93 5.88 -4.10
CA ARG A 405 -22.62 5.27 -3.81
C ARG A 405 -22.74 4.05 -2.90
N LEU A 406 -23.51 4.16 -1.80
CA LEU A 406 -23.66 3.06 -0.84
C LEU A 406 -24.40 1.87 -1.44
N ALA A 407 -25.39 2.12 -2.30
CA ALA A 407 -26.12 1.07 -3.01
C ALA A 407 -25.21 0.34 -4.01
N ILE A 408 -24.39 1.08 -4.77
CA ILE A 408 -23.37 0.51 -5.67
C ILE A 408 -22.34 -0.31 -4.88
N GLN A 409 -21.84 0.24 -3.77
CA GLN A 409 -20.85 -0.45 -2.95
C GLN A 409 -21.42 -1.73 -2.31
N ALA A 410 -22.69 -1.72 -1.90
CA ALA A 410 -23.37 -2.94 -1.46
C ALA A 410 -23.51 -3.96 -2.60
N ALA A 411 -23.95 -3.53 -3.79
CA ALA A 411 -24.11 -4.42 -4.95
C ALA A 411 -22.79 -5.06 -5.38
N VAL A 412 -21.70 -4.30 -5.41
CA VAL A 412 -20.33 -4.79 -5.66
C VAL A 412 -19.95 -5.88 -4.65
N ARG A 413 -20.23 -5.65 -3.36
CA ARG A 413 -19.87 -6.61 -2.31
C ARG A 413 -20.67 -7.90 -2.38
N LEU A 414 -21.98 -7.82 -2.57
CA LEU A 414 -22.83 -8.99 -2.76
C LEU A 414 -22.43 -9.79 -4.00
N LEU A 415 -21.97 -9.09 -5.04
CA LEU A 415 -21.54 -9.72 -6.28
C LEU A 415 -20.17 -10.41 -6.14
N GLY A 416 -19.18 -9.79 -5.48
CA GLY A 416 -17.81 -10.32 -5.49
C GLY A 416 -16.90 -9.94 -4.32
N ASP A 417 -17.40 -9.59 -3.13
CA ASP A 417 -16.57 -9.40 -1.92
C ASP A 417 -16.80 -10.54 -0.92
N GLY A 418 -15.72 -11.25 -0.57
CA GLY A 418 -15.77 -12.38 0.35
C GLY A 418 -16.27 -13.69 -0.25
N ASP A 419 -16.18 -14.76 0.54
CA ASP A 419 -16.52 -16.13 0.17
C ASP A 419 -18.03 -16.35 -0.03
N LYS A 420 -18.87 -15.58 0.66
CA LYS A 420 -20.34 -15.60 0.51
C LYS A 420 -20.85 -14.90 -0.77
N SER A 421 -19.99 -14.17 -1.50
CA SER A 421 -20.43 -13.43 -2.69
C SER A 421 -20.84 -14.35 -3.84
N ARG A 422 -21.75 -13.87 -4.69
CA ARG A 422 -22.34 -14.68 -5.77
C ARG A 422 -21.31 -15.19 -6.78
N LEU A 423 -20.40 -14.34 -7.23
CA LEU A 423 -19.34 -14.74 -8.16
C LEU A 423 -18.40 -15.78 -7.53
N PHE A 424 -18.05 -15.62 -6.25
CA PHE A 424 -17.21 -16.57 -5.53
C PHE A 424 -17.89 -17.93 -5.41
N GLN A 425 -19.15 -17.95 -4.95
CA GLN A 425 -19.92 -19.19 -4.81
C GLN A 425 -20.11 -19.89 -6.15
N ARG A 426 -20.46 -19.15 -7.21
CA ARG A 426 -20.71 -19.71 -8.53
C ARG A 426 -19.44 -20.28 -9.16
N ILE A 427 -18.36 -19.51 -9.18
CA ILE A 427 -17.20 -19.84 -10.03
C ILE A 427 -16.13 -20.63 -9.27
N ARG A 428 -15.94 -20.33 -7.97
CA ARG A 428 -14.95 -21.02 -7.15
C ARG A 428 -15.52 -22.19 -6.37
N THR A 429 -16.66 -22.03 -5.69
CA THR A 429 -17.22 -23.11 -4.85
C THR A 429 -17.91 -24.19 -5.67
N GLN A 430 -18.78 -23.82 -6.60
CA GLN A 430 -19.58 -24.79 -7.37
C GLN A 430 -18.80 -25.38 -8.55
N GLU A 431 -18.12 -24.54 -9.33
CA GLU A 431 -17.48 -24.96 -10.58
C GLU A 431 -15.97 -25.26 -10.41
N GLY A 432 -15.32 -24.74 -9.37
CA GLY A 432 -13.89 -24.99 -9.11
C GLY A 432 -12.94 -24.37 -10.15
N LEU A 433 -13.37 -23.33 -10.87
CA LEU A 433 -12.66 -22.83 -12.06
C LEU A 433 -11.73 -21.65 -11.79
N SER A 434 -11.84 -21.01 -10.62
CA SER A 434 -11.09 -19.80 -10.28
C SER A 434 -10.33 -19.93 -8.95
N TYR A 435 -9.08 -19.47 -8.95
CA TYR A 435 -8.26 -19.35 -7.75
C TYR A 435 -8.63 -18.11 -6.93
N GLY A 436 -9.09 -17.05 -7.59
CA GLY A 436 -9.59 -15.84 -6.95
C GLY A 436 -10.50 -15.09 -7.89
N ILE A 437 -11.66 -14.67 -7.40
CA ILE A 437 -12.61 -13.83 -8.11
C ILE A 437 -13.13 -12.76 -7.17
N SER A 438 -13.22 -11.53 -7.66
CA SER A 438 -13.73 -10.42 -6.88
C SER A 438 -14.37 -9.33 -7.72
N SER A 439 -15.16 -8.49 -7.06
CA SER A 439 -15.68 -7.25 -7.62
C SER A 439 -15.32 -6.08 -6.73
N GLY A 440 -15.12 -4.91 -7.32
CA GLY A 440 -14.74 -3.69 -6.60
C GLY A 440 -15.31 -2.44 -7.25
N ALA A 441 -15.41 -1.36 -6.48
CA ALA A 441 -15.66 -0.03 -7.03
C ALA A 441 -14.68 0.99 -6.47
N ARG A 442 -14.38 2.01 -7.27
CA ARG A 442 -13.67 3.21 -6.84
C ARG A 442 -14.54 4.43 -7.14
N PHE A 443 -14.48 5.42 -6.26
CA PHE A 443 -15.22 6.68 -6.39
C PHE A 443 -14.25 7.83 -6.16
N GLY A 444 -14.13 8.70 -7.16
CA GLY A 444 -13.40 9.96 -7.06
C GLY A 444 -14.06 10.86 -6.03
N ARG A 445 -13.27 11.57 -5.22
CA ARG A 445 -13.81 12.45 -4.17
C ARG A 445 -14.25 13.81 -4.72
N GLN A 446 -13.41 14.43 -5.54
CA GLN A 446 -13.64 15.78 -6.08
C GLN A 446 -14.34 15.76 -7.44
N ASP A 447 -14.27 14.65 -8.17
CA ASP A 447 -14.95 14.47 -9.44
C ASP A 447 -16.17 13.55 -9.32
N ALA A 448 -17.16 13.78 -10.16
CA ALA A 448 -18.29 12.87 -10.39
C ALA A 448 -17.86 11.64 -11.21
N TRP A 449 -16.75 11.02 -10.82
CA TRP A 449 -16.13 9.90 -11.49
C TRP A 449 -16.04 8.70 -10.56
N GLY A 450 -16.31 7.52 -11.09
CA GLY A 450 -16.12 6.26 -10.41
C GLY A 450 -15.86 5.13 -11.40
N SER A 451 -15.71 3.92 -10.89
CA SER A 451 -15.53 2.74 -11.73
C SER A 451 -16.00 1.49 -11.01
N TRP A 452 -16.63 0.58 -11.76
CA TRP A 452 -16.93 -0.79 -11.33
C TRP A 452 -15.90 -1.72 -11.98
N ARG A 453 -15.32 -2.63 -11.21
CA ARG A 453 -14.39 -3.64 -11.67
C ARG A 453 -14.81 -5.06 -11.27
N VAL A 454 -14.46 -6.02 -12.12
CA VAL A 454 -14.52 -7.45 -11.82
C VAL A 454 -13.17 -8.05 -12.20
N SER A 455 -12.61 -8.90 -11.35
CA SER A 455 -11.35 -9.59 -11.61
C SER A 455 -11.46 -11.06 -11.29
N ALA A 456 -10.85 -11.92 -12.11
CA ALA A 456 -10.74 -13.34 -11.83
C ALA A 456 -9.39 -13.90 -12.29
N SER A 457 -8.85 -14.87 -11.54
CA SER A 457 -7.72 -15.70 -11.94
C SER A 457 -8.16 -17.15 -12.10
N TYR A 458 -7.74 -17.81 -13.18
CA TYR A 458 -8.23 -19.13 -13.58
C TYR A 458 -7.20 -19.86 -14.44
N ALA A 459 -7.39 -21.16 -14.68
CA ALA A 459 -6.54 -21.91 -15.60
C ALA A 459 -6.88 -21.53 -17.07
N PRO A 460 -5.91 -21.24 -17.95
CA PRO A 460 -6.17 -20.68 -19.28
C PRO A 460 -7.19 -21.42 -20.14
N GLN A 461 -7.24 -22.76 -20.04
CA GLN A 461 -8.20 -23.60 -20.77
C GLN A 461 -9.66 -23.35 -20.35
N ASN A 462 -9.90 -22.79 -19.16
CA ASN A 462 -11.24 -22.52 -18.63
C ASN A 462 -11.77 -21.15 -19.03
N ARG A 463 -11.03 -20.39 -19.86
CA ARG A 463 -11.36 -19.00 -20.24
C ARG A 463 -12.81 -18.80 -20.62
N GLU A 464 -13.27 -19.49 -21.66
CA GLU A 464 -14.61 -19.28 -22.21
C GLU A 464 -15.69 -19.61 -21.18
N ARG A 465 -15.45 -20.65 -20.37
CA ARG A 465 -16.36 -21.03 -19.29
C ARG A 465 -16.42 -19.99 -18.18
N VAL A 466 -15.27 -19.47 -17.74
CA VAL A 466 -15.20 -18.42 -16.70
C VAL A 466 -15.84 -17.13 -17.19
N GLU A 467 -15.53 -16.69 -18.41
CA GLU A 467 -16.14 -15.49 -19.02
C GLU A 467 -17.67 -15.63 -19.12
N SER A 468 -18.16 -16.79 -19.57
CA SER A 468 -19.61 -17.09 -19.63
C SER A 468 -20.25 -17.04 -18.24
N LEU A 469 -19.64 -17.69 -17.25
CA LEU A 469 -20.18 -17.75 -15.89
C LEU A 469 -20.22 -16.37 -15.22
N ILE A 470 -19.20 -15.53 -15.42
CA ILE A 470 -19.19 -14.15 -14.92
C ILE A 470 -20.38 -13.38 -15.54
N ARG A 471 -20.55 -13.47 -16.86
CA ARG A 471 -21.67 -12.81 -17.56
C ARG A 471 -23.02 -13.33 -17.08
N GLU A 472 -23.19 -14.65 -17.02
CA GLU A 472 -24.40 -15.32 -16.56
C GLU A 472 -24.79 -14.87 -15.15
N GLU A 473 -23.83 -14.81 -14.22
CA GLU A 473 -24.11 -14.43 -12.84
C GLU A 473 -24.42 -12.93 -12.70
N ILE A 474 -23.74 -12.06 -13.46
CA ILE A 474 -24.09 -10.64 -13.52
C ILE A 474 -25.52 -10.47 -14.08
N ASP A 475 -25.83 -11.11 -15.20
CA ASP A 475 -27.15 -11.02 -15.83
C ASP A 475 -28.25 -11.58 -14.93
N ARG A 476 -27.97 -12.70 -14.24
CA ARG A 476 -28.86 -13.27 -13.25
C ARG A 476 -29.10 -12.31 -12.09
N ALA A 477 -28.06 -11.73 -11.52
CA ALA A 477 -28.18 -10.75 -10.44
C ALA A 477 -28.97 -9.52 -10.90
N ARG A 478 -28.80 -9.04 -12.14
CA ARG A 478 -29.59 -7.93 -12.69
C ARG A 478 -31.06 -8.28 -12.86
N ARG A 479 -31.38 -9.48 -13.35
CA ARG A 479 -32.77 -9.94 -13.55
C ARG A 479 -33.47 -10.24 -12.23
N GLU A 480 -32.91 -11.14 -11.43
CA GLU A 480 -33.52 -11.68 -10.21
C GLU A 480 -33.33 -10.74 -9.00
N GLY A 481 -32.27 -9.92 -8.99
CA GLY A 481 -31.86 -9.15 -7.84
C GLY A 481 -31.15 -9.98 -6.77
N PHE A 482 -30.65 -9.29 -5.75
CA PHE A 482 -30.22 -9.85 -4.48
C PHE A 482 -31.42 -10.21 -3.61
N ARG A 483 -31.21 -11.07 -2.61
CA ARG A 483 -32.19 -11.44 -1.60
C ARG A 483 -32.01 -10.60 -0.33
N GLN A 484 -33.05 -10.56 0.50
CA GLN A 484 -33.04 -9.78 1.74
C GLN A 484 -32.03 -10.34 2.76
N ASP A 485 -31.92 -11.66 2.89
CA ASP A 485 -30.94 -12.32 3.75
C ASP A 485 -29.50 -11.96 3.37
N GLU A 486 -29.19 -11.90 2.07
CA GLU A 486 -27.87 -11.49 1.58
C GLU A 486 -27.53 -10.06 2.00
N LEU A 487 -28.49 -9.14 1.90
CA LEU A 487 -28.30 -7.74 2.28
C LEU A 487 -28.19 -7.57 3.81
N ASP A 488 -29.00 -8.29 4.58
CA ASP A 488 -28.99 -8.21 6.05
C ASP A 488 -27.64 -8.71 6.62
N ASP A 489 -27.14 -9.84 6.12
CA ASP A 489 -25.81 -10.38 6.46
C ASP A 489 -24.70 -9.36 6.15
N LEU A 490 -24.73 -8.78 4.94
CA LEU A 490 -23.77 -7.76 4.53
C LEU A 490 -23.80 -6.54 5.45
N LYS A 491 -25.01 -6.02 5.73
CA LYS A 491 -25.20 -4.82 6.56
C LYS A 491 -24.71 -5.06 7.98
N ALA A 492 -25.00 -6.22 8.57
CA ALA A 492 -24.55 -6.55 9.92
C ALA A 492 -23.01 -6.47 10.04
N GLY A 493 -22.29 -7.14 9.13
CA GLY A 493 -20.82 -7.11 9.13
C GLY A 493 -20.24 -5.74 8.81
N TRP A 494 -20.81 -5.03 7.82
CA TRP A 494 -20.30 -3.72 7.41
C TRP A 494 -20.56 -2.65 8.48
N LEU A 495 -21.72 -2.66 9.15
CA LEU A 495 -22.00 -1.74 10.27
C LEU A 495 -21.05 -1.98 11.44
N GLN A 496 -20.80 -3.24 11.81
CA GLN A 496 -19.84 -3.58 12.85
C GLN A 496 -18.43 -3.09 12.50
N GLN A 497 -18.01 -3.29 11.25
CA GLN A 497 -16.72 -2.80 10.75
C GLN A 497 -16.61 -1.27 10.84
N LEU A 498 -17.64 -0.54 10.38
CA LEU A 498 -17.65 0.93 10.43
C LEU A 498 -17.61 1.45 11.87
N GLN A 499 -18.38 0.86 12.77
CA GLN A 499 -18.38 1.24 14.20
C GLN A 499 -17.03 0.96 14.86
N ALA A 500 -16.48 -0.25 14.67
CA ALA A 500 -15.17 -0.61 15.20
C ALA A 500 -14.06 0.30 14.64
N SER A 501 -14.17 0.73 13.37
CA SER A 501 -13.17 1.59 12.74
C SER A 501 -13.00 2.93 13.45
N LEU A 502 -14.03 3.48 14.11
CA LEU A 502 -13.94 4.77 14.82
C LEU A 502 -12.92 4.76 15.97
N ALA A 503 -12.56 3.58 16.49
CA ALA A 503 -11.50 3.43 17.49
C ALA A 503 -10.09 3.50 16.89
N GLY A 504 -9.96 3.13 15.61
CA GLY A 504 -8.70 2.97 14.91
C GLY A 504 -8.12 4.28 14.39
N GLU A 505 -6.79 4.40 14.48
CA GLU A 505 -6.05 5.62 14.20
C GLU A 505 -6.13 6.01 12.73
N SER A 506 -6.09 5.04 11.81
CA SER A 506 -6.23 5.30 10.37
C SER A 506 -7.57 5.96 10.04
N ARG A 507 -8.67 5.47 10.62
CA ARG A 507 -10.01 6.06 10.41
C ARG A 507 -10.09 7.46 10.99
N GLN A 508 -9.54 7.66 12.19
CA GLN A 508 -9.49 8.97 12.82
C GLN A 508 -8.68 9.97 11.97
N ILE A 509 -7.51 9.56 11.47
CA ILE A 509 -6.71 10.37 10.55
C ILE A 509 -7.52 10.74 9.30
N ASP A 510 -8.21 9.79 8.68
CA ASP A 510 -9.00 10.06 7.47
C ASP A 510 -10.18 11.01 7.74
N LEU A 511 -10.88 10.86 8.87
CA LEU A 511 -11.95 11.76 9.27
C LEU A 511 -11.45 13.19 9.48
N LEU A 512 -10.36 13.33 10.23
CA LEU A 512 -9.75 14.63 10.51
C LEU A 512 -9.16 15.27 9.26
N GLN A 513 -8.60 14.47 8.35
CA GLN A 513 -8.12 14.94 7.06
C GLN A 513 -9.27 15.52 6.24
N ASN A 514 -10.40 14.80 6.14
CA ASN A 514 -11.56 15.29 5.40
C ASN A 514 -12.17 16.54 6.06
N LEU A 515 -12.17 16.61 7.39
CA LEU A 515 -12.62 17.78 8.14
C LEU A 515 -11.84 19.04 7.74
N VAL A 516 -10.50 19.01 7.75
CA VAL A 516 -9.73 20.22 7.46
C VAL A 516 -9.55 20.48 5.97
N ARG A 517 -9.43 19.42 5.16
CA ARG A 517 -9.18 19.58 3.72
C ARG A 517 -10.44 19.94 2.96
N HIS A 518 -11.57 19.30 3.28
CA HIS A 518 -12.81 19.40 2.51
C HIS A 518 -13.94 20.06 3.29
N ASP A 519 -13.66 20.58 4.50
CA ASP A 519 -14.67 21.12 5.41
C ASP A 519 -15.82 20.12 5.66
N GLU A 520 -15.51 18.82 5.58
CA GLU A 520 -16.47 17.73 5.73
C GLU A 520 -16.76 17.50 7.22
N PRO A 521 -17.99 17.73 7.70
CA PRO A 521 -18.29 17.60 9.12
C PRO A 521 -18.13 16.14 9.56
N LEU A 522 -17.59 15.93 10.76
CA LEU A 522 -17.38 14.58 11.30
C LEU A 522 -18.69 13.76 11.41
N SER A 523 -19.83 14.45 11.56
CA SER A 523 -21.18 13.83 11.52
C SER A 523 -21.48 13.11 10.21
N ARG A 524 -20.72 13.34 9.13
CA ARG A 524 -20.82 12.59 7.88
C ARG A 524 -20.59 11.08 8.09
N ALA A 525 -19.75 10.70 9.06
CA ALA A 525 -19.53 9.31 9.41
C ALA A 525 -20.76 8.68 10.07
N GLU A 526 -21.47 9.41 10.93
CA GLU A 526 -22.74 8.96 11.51
C GLU A 526 -23.82 8.88 10.44
N GLN A 527 -23.86 9.85 9.53
CA GLN A 527 -24.76 9.81 8.37
C GLN A 527 -24.47 8.63 7.46
N GLU A 528 -23.21 8.25 7.25
CA GLU A 528 -22.86 7.04 6.49
C GLU A 528 -23.39 5.77 7.16
N ILE A 529 -23.22 5.64 8.48
CA ILE A 529 -23.79 4.52 9.26
C ILE A 529 -25.32 4.51 9.16
N ALA A 530 -25.96 5.66 9.36
CA ALA A 530 -27.42 5.79 9.29
C ALA A 530 -27.95 5.50 7.87
N ASN A 531 -27.26 5.95 6.83
CA ASN A 531 -27.64 5.69 5.45
C ASN A 531 -27.46 4.20 5.11
N LEU A 532 -26.40 3.56 5.61
CA LEU A 532 -26.23 2.12 5.46
C LEU A 532 -27.34 1.34 6.18
N GLN A 533 -27.76 1.76 7.38
CA GLN A 533 -28.90 1.16 8.10
C GLN A 533 -30.20 1.31 7.31
N LYS A 534 -30.43 2.45 6.67
CA LYS A 534 -31.62 2.72 5.85
C LYS A 534 -31.58 2.08 4.46
N LEU A 535 -30.41 1.66 3.99
CA LEU A 535 -30.23 1.07 2.67
C LEU A 535 -31.17 -0.14 2.50
N THR A 536 -31.99 -0.09 1.46
CA THR A 536 -32.97 -1.15 1.15
C THR A 536 -32.49 -2.05 0.04
N LEU A 537 -33.08 -3.25 -0.05
CA LEU A 537 -32.83 -4.18 -1.13
C LEU A 537 -33.21 -3.61 -2.51
N ALA A 538 -34.25 -2.77 -2.56
CA ALA A 538 -34.66 -2.09 -3.77
C ALA A 538 -33.59 -1.13 -4.27
N ASP A 539 -32.96 -0.35 -3.38
CA ASP A 539 -31.88 0.59 -3.73
C ASP A 539 -30.68 -0.15 -4.33
N VAL A 540 -30.27 -1.26 -3.70
CA VAL A 540 -29.12 -2.07 -4.14
C VAL A 540 -29.40 -2.71 -5.50
N ASN A 541 -30.59 -3.27 -5.69
CA ASN A 541 -30.98 -3.89 -6.95
C ASN A 541 -31.15 -2.86 -8.07
N LEU A 542 -31.65 -1.66 -7.76
CA LEU A 542 -31.71 -0.56 -8.70
C LEU A 542 -30.30 -0.13 -9.11
N ALA A 543 -29.41 0.11 -8.15
CA ALA A 543 -28.03 0.49 -8.42
C ALA A 543 -27.29 -0.54 -9.28
N LEU A 544 -27.47 -1.84 -9.01
CA LEU A 544 -26.92 -2.91 -9.84
C LEU A 544 -27.40 -2.79 -11.30
N ARG A 545 -28.71 -2.63 -11.53
CA ARG A 545 -29.29 -2.57 -12.87
C ARG A 545 -28.86 -1.31 -13.64
N THR A 546 -28.74 -0.18 -12.93
CA THR A 546 -28.36 1.12 -13.47
C THR A 546 -26.88 1.20 -13.82
N TYR A 547 -26.00 0.73 -12.93
CA TYR A 547 -24.56 1.01 -13.02
C TYR A 547 -23.70 -0.15 -13.51
N LEU A 548 -24.22 -1.38 -13.51
CA LEU A 548 -23.51 -2.52 -14.08
C LEU A 548 -24.30 -3.08 -15.26
N ASP A 549 -23.81 -2.77 -16.46
CA ASP A 549 -24.23 -3.42 -17.70
C ASP A 549 -23.06 -4.26 -18.24
N PRO A 550 -23.18 -5.60 -18.30
CA PRO A 550 -22.11 -6.44 -18.83
C PRO A 550 -21.80 -6.20 -20.32
N ALA A 551 -22.66 -5.49 -21.07
CA ALA A 551 -22.33 -5.02 -22.42
C ALA A 551 -21.42 -3.78 -22.43
N ARG A 552 -21.38 -3.00 -21.34
CA ARG A 552 -20.55 -1.79 -21.20
C ARG A 552 -19.20 -2.03 -20.51
N LEU A 553 -18.87 -3.28 -20.23
CA LEU A 553 -17.58 -3.65 -19.64
C LEU A 553 -16.50 -3.68 -20.73
N SER A 554 -15.41 -2.94 -20.51
CA SER A 554 -14.16 -3.21 -21.20
C SER A 554 -13.43 -4.34 -20.46
N ILE A 555 -13.09 -5.39 -21.20
CA ILE A 555 -12.56 -6.65 -20.67
C ILE A 555 -11.16 -6.87 -21.24
N ALA A 556 -10.19 -7.17 -20.37
CA ALA A 556 -8.89 -7.66 -20.76
C ALA A 556 -8.68 -9.06 -20.17
N VAL A 557 -8.45 -10.03 -21.05
CA VAL A 557 -8.02 -11.37 -20.67
C VAL A 557 -6.57 -11.58 -21.07
N ALA A 558 -5.75 -12.04 -20.15
CA ALA A 558 -4.35 -12.36 -20.39
C ALA A 558 -4.06 -13.78 -19.94
N GLY A 559 -3.38 -14.57 -20.75
CA GLY A 559 -3.03 -15.94 -20.40
C GLY A 559 -2.47 -16.71 -21.58
N ASN A 560 -2.06 -17.95 -21.32
CA ASN A 560 -1.58 -18.83 -22.37
C ASN A 560 -2.75 -19.60 -23.00
N PHE A 561 -3.34 -19.04 -24.05
CA PHE A 561 -4.57 -19.57 -24.65
C PHE A 561 -4.34 -20.48 -25.86
N ASP A 562 -3.11 -20.54 -26.39
CA ASP A 562 -2.77 -21.34 -27.58
C ASP A 562 -2.34 -22.78 -27.24
N GLY A 563 -2.51 -23.21 -25.98
CA GLY A 563 -2.34 -24.61 -25.54
C GLY A 563 -0.90 -25.15 -25.58
N LYS A 564 0.09 -24.34 -25.98
CA LYS A 564 1.50 -24.70 -25.82
C LYS A 564 1.79 -24.75 -24.33
N LYS A 565 2.00 -25.94 -23.77
CA LYS A 565 2.45 -26.08 -22.38
C LYS A 565 3.66 -25.16 -22.16
N PRO A 566 3.79 -24.54 -20.96
CA PRO A 566 5.02 -23.86 -20.59
C PRO A 566 6.20 -24.77 -20.94
N ALA A 567 7.24 -24.24 -21.58
CA ALA A 567 8.43 -25.04 -21.83
C ALA A 567 8.94 -25.56 -20.48
N GLU A 568 8.89 -26.88 -20.29
CA GLU A 568 9.29 -27.57 -19.05
C GLU A 568 10.77 -27.33 -18.71
#